data_AF-A0A3M1DGN4-F1
#
_entry.id   AF-A0A3M1DGN4-F1
#
_cell.length_a   1.000
_cell.length_b   1.000
_cell.length_c   1.000
_cell.angle_alpha   90.00
_cell.angle_beta   90.00
_cell.angle_gamma   90.00
#
_symmetry.space_group_name_H-M   'P 1'
#
loop_
_entity.id
_entity.type
_entity.pdbx_description
1 polymer ?
#
loop_
_entity_poly.entity_id
_entity_poly.type
_entity_poly.pdbx_seq_one_letter_code
_entity_poly.pdbx_strand_id
1 'polypeptide(L)'
;MKRFILTVGTLLLLVAFLSGCAKPTPTPTTPPPKPTVAPTVAAPATEAPTPTPVAKKVIIGFTASQTGKLNVESTRQINGLNLWMEQVNAAGGLKLADGSVVLFEAKFYDDESNKDRVQELYTRLINEDKADFLISPYSSGLADAAAVIAEQYGRIMITTGAASDSTYKKGYTLIYQTYTPASRYLTGAFDLLGALDPAVKKVAIIHENDKFSTDVCEAAKAYGEGKGYEIVLYEGYDSGTADFAPFINKIPAGTEAIMGGGHFADGSTFARQLYEKGVPVKFIALLVAPPEPKFAELGEAALGIIGPSQWEPQAKYSPEAAKAAGLEWYGPTVEEFVSAYKAKYNED
;
A
#
# COMPACT_ATOMS: atom_id res chain seq x y z
N MET A 1 -11.48 -37.30 -29.98
CA MET A 1 -11.05 -38.59 -29.40
C MET A 1 -10.31 -38.26 -28.11
N LYS A 2 -10.63 -38.68 -26.89
CA LYS A 2 -11.57 -39.64 -26.32
C LYS A 2 -12.12 -39.05 -24.99
N ARG A 3 -13.39 -39.34 -24.70
CA ARG A 3 -14.12 -39.05 -23.47
C ARG A 3 -13.85 -40.14 -22.41
N PHE A 4 -13.86 -39.80 -21.12
CA PHE A 4 -14.03 -40.71 -19.98
C PHE A 4 -15.02 -40.02 -19.02
N ILE A 5 -16.34 -40.24 -19.14
CA ILE A 5 -17.17 -41.29 -18.53
C ILE A 5 -17.11 -41.34 -17.00
N LEU A 6 -18.15 -40.72 -16.45
CA LEU A 6 -18.74 -40.75 -15.11
C LEU A 6 -19.07 -42.19 -14.68
N THR A 7 -18.81 -42.57 -13.43
CA THR A 7 -19.49 -43.71 -12.80
C THR A 7 -19.97 -43.33 -11.40
N VAL A 8 -21.29 -43.27 -11.26
CA VAL A 8 -22.04 -43.12 -10.01
C VAL A 8 -22.21 -44.51 -9.40
N GLY A 9 -21.87 -44.67 -8.12
CA GLY A 9 -22.06 -45.91 -7.37
C GLY A 9 -22.82 -45.64 -6.08
N THR A 10 -24.13 -45.83 -6.12
CA THR A 10 -25.05 -45.83 -4.98
C THR A 10 -24.90 -47.14 -4.21
N LEU A 11 -24.73 -47.11 -2.88
CA LEU A 11 -24.79 -48.32 -2.05
C LEU A 11 -25.75 -48.14 -0.86
N LEU A 12 -26.58 -49.17 -0.71
CA LEU A 12 -27.76 -49.32 0.13
C LEU A 12 -27.49 -49.32 1.65
N LEU A 13 -28.52 -48.88 2.37
CA LEU A 13 -28.80 -49.16 3.79
C LEU A 13 -28.71 -50.66 4.13
N LEU A 14 -28.16 -50.95 5.32
CA LEU A 14 -28.56 -52.12 6.11
C LEU A 14 -28.64 -51.74 7.60
N VAL A 15 -29.85 -51.83 8.16
CA VAL A 15 -30.17 -51.68 9.58
C VAL A 15 -30.14 -53.06 10.22
N ALA A 16 -29.43 -53.22 11.33
CA ALA A 16 -29.54 -54.41 12.18
C ALA A 16 -29.65 -53.99 13.66
N PHE A 17 -30.85 -54.18 14.21
CA PHE A 17 -31.17 -54.11 15.63
C PHE A 17 -30.69 -55.38 16.33
N LEU A 18 -29.99 -55.25 17.46
CA LEU A 18 -29.81 -56.33 18.44
C LEU A 18 -30.07 -55.81 19.85
N SER A 19 -31.11 -56.36 20.45
CA SER A 19 -31.62 -56.16 21.80
C SER A 19 -30.70 -56.77 22.86
N GLY A 20 -30.54 -56.08 23.99
CA GLY A 20 -29.91 -56.61 25.21
C GLY A 20 -30.72 -56.18 26.45
N CYS A 21 -31.20 -57.17 27.19
CA CYS A 21 -32.20 -57.09 28.26
C CYS A 21 -31.80 -56.24 29.49
N ALA A 22 -32.67 -55.30 29.89
CA ALA A 22 -32.65 -54.67 31.20
C ALA A 22 -33.60 -55.41 32.18
N LYS A 23 -33.17 -55.62 33.42
CA LYS A 23 -33.94 -56.22 34.53
C LYS A 23 -34.78 -55.16 35.27
N PRO A 24 -35.84 -55.56 36.02
CA PRO A 24 -36.92 -54.66 36.42
C PRO A 24 -36.66 -53.83 37.68
N THR A 25 -37.28 -52.64 37.67
CA THR A 25 -37.43 -51.61 38.70
C THR A 25 -38.36 -52.05 39.86
N PRO A 26 -38.09 -51.66 41.12
CA PRO A 26 -39.10 -51.49 42.14
C PRO A 26 -39.53 -50.00 42.28
N THR A 27 -40.84 -49.78 42.25
CA THR A 27 -41.55 -48.48 42.45
C THR A 27 -41.62 -48.12 43.96
N PRO A 28 -42.03 -46.89 44.35
CA PRO A 28 -41.43 -46.15 45.45
C PRO A 28 -42.32 -46.12 46.71
N THR A 29 -41.70 -45.98 47.89
CA THR A 29 -42.39 -45.67 49.13
C THR A 29 -42.19 -44.20 49.51
N THR A 30 -43.30 -43.47 49.58
CA THR A 30 -43.42 -42.05 49.92
C THR A 30 -43.10 -41.79 51.41
N PRO A 31 -42.17 -40.89 51.76
CA PRO A 31 -41.97 -40.41 53.13
C PRO A 31 -42.97 -39.29 53.51
N PRO A 32 -43.32 -39.16 54.81
CA PRO A 32 -44.28 -38.17 55.31
C PRO A 32 -43.78 -36.71 55.21
N PRO A 33 -44.68 -35.72 55.20
CA PRO A 33 -44.36 -34.32 54.91
C PRO A 33 -43.55 -33.67 56.05
N LYS A 34 -42.48 -32.96 55.67
CA LYS A 34 -41.59 -32.22 56.57
C LYS A 34 -42.08 -30.77 56.74
N PRO A 35 -41.90 -30.12 57.92
CA PRO A 35 -42.52 -28.83 58.25
C PRO A 35 -42.08 -27.67 57.37
N THR A 36 -43.03 -26.78 57.06
CA THR A 36 -42.88 -25.55 56.28
C THR A 36 -41.85 -24.60 56.88
N VAL A 37 -40.79 -24.30 56.13
CA VAL A 37 -39.78 -23.28 56.47
C VAL A 37 -40.16 -21.96 55.80
N ALA A 38 -40.07 -20.85 56.55
CA ALA A 38 -40.36 -19.48 56.12
C ALA A 38 -39.48 -19.01 54.93
N PRO A 39 -39.95 -18.06 54.10
CA PRO A 39 -39.27 -17.68 52.86
C PRO A 39 -37.93 -16.98 53.14
N THR A 40 -36.86 -17.51 52.54
CA THR A 40 -35.52 -16.93 52.55
C THR A 40 -35.46 -15.82 51.50
N VAL A 41 -35.01 -14.63 51.89
CA VAL A 41 -34.78 -13.49 50.99
C VAL A 41 -33.64 -13.86 50.03
N ALA A 42 -33.91 -13.80 48.71
CA ALA A 42 -32.91 -14.07 47.69
C ALA A 42 -31.80 -13.01 47.70
N ALA A 43 -30.55 -13.45 47.79
CA ALA A 43 -29.38 -12.61 47.60
C ALA A 43 -29.29 -12.14 46.13
N PRO A 44 -28.77 -10.93 45.86
CA PRO A 44 -28.64 -10.43 44.49
C PRO A 44 -27.74 -11.36 43.66
N ALA A 45 -28.18 -11.68 42.44
CA ALA A 45 -27.41 -12.45 41.49
C ALA A 45 -26.10 -11.71 41.17
N THR A 46 -24.98 -12.36 41.45
CA THR A 46 -23.66 -11.89 41.00
C THR A 46 -23.62 -12.01 39.48
N GLU A 47 -23.55 -10.89 38.77
CA GLU A 47 -23.33 -10.89 37.32
C GLU A 47 -22.03 -11.65 37.01
N ALA A 48 -22.12 -12.60 36.07
CA ALA A 48 -20.96 -13.31 35.58
C ALA A 48 -20.00 -12.29 34.94
N PRO A 49 -18.68 -12.39 35.18
CA PRO A 49 -17.72 -11.45 34.60
C PRO A 49 -17.82 -11.49 33.08
N THR A 50 -18.13 -10.34 32.48
CA THR A 50 -18.09 -10.15 31.03
C THR A 50 -16.69 -10.53 30.55
N PRO A 51 -16.53 -11.43 29.56
CA PRO A 51 -15.22 -11.84 29.07
C PRO A 51 -14.47 -10.58 28.62
N THR A 52 -13.35 -10.28 29.28
CA THR A 52 -12.47 -9.19 28.88
C THR A 52 -11.97 -9.48 27.46
N PRO A 53 -12.12 -8.56 26.50
CA PRO A 53 -11.62 -8.76 25.16
C PRO A 53 -10.13 -9.10 25.21
N VAL A 54 -9.74 -10.24 24.66
CA VAL A 54 -8.32 -10.61 24.56
C VAL A 54 -7.71 -9.73 23.47
N ALA A 55 -6.92 -8.74 23.89
CA ALA A 55 -6.13 -7.93 22.97
C ALA A 55 -5.02 -8.81 22.37
N LYS A 56 -5.10 -9.06 21.06
CA LYS A 56 -4.07 -9.74 20.27
C LYS A 56 -3.13 -8.68 19.71
N LYS A 57 -1.83 -8.91 19.83
CA LYS A 57 -0.83 -8.07 19.17
C LYS A 57 -0.50 -8.67 17.81
N VAL A 58 -0.58 -7.85 16.78
CA VAL A 58 -0.24 -8.17 15.39
C VAL A 58 1.04 -7.46 15.02
N ILE A 59 2.02 -8.21 14.51
CA ILE A 59 3.32 -7.69 14.09
C ILE A 59 3.25 -7.37 12.59
N ILE A 60 3.48 -6.10 12.27
CA ILE A 60 3.64 -5.63 10.89
C ILE A 60 5.15 -5.56 10.58
N GLY A 61 5.59 -6.40 9.66
CA GLY A 61 6.97 -6.47 9.19
C GLY A 61 7.20 -5.64 7.94
N PHE A 62 8.26 -4.85 7.89
CA PHE A 62 8.68 -4.14 6.68
C PHE A 62 10.16 -3.79 6.72
N THR A 63 10.75 -3.38 5.61
CA THR A 63 12.04 -2.68 5.62
C THR A 63 11.85 -1.22 5.26
N ALA A 64 12.81 -0.43 5.69
CA ALA A 64 12.87 1.00 5.54
C ALA A 64 14.21 1.35 4.91
N SER A 65 14.26 2.20 3.89
CA SER A 65 15.51 2.83 3.49
C SER A 65 15.80 3.98 4.46
N GLN A 66 16.30 3.69 5.66
CA GLN A 66 16.70 4.75 6.60
C GLN A 66 17.98 5.42 6.12
N THR A 67 18.84 4.63 5.47
CA THR A 67 20.00 5.10 4.73
C THR A 67 19.88 4.74 3.24
N GLY A 68 20.82 5.25 2.44
CA GLY A 68 20.81 5.06 1.00
C GLY A 68 20.00 6.11 0.24
N LYS A 69 19.85 5.88 -1.07
CA LYS A 69 19.34 6.89 -2.03
C LYS A 69 17.84 7.14 -1.94
N LEU A 70 17.06 6.24 -1.33
CA LEU A 70 15.59 6.30 -1.25
C LEU A 70 15.10 6.80 0.12
N ASN A 71 15.98 7.43 0.91
CA ASN A 71 15.68 7.73 2.31
C ASN A 71 14.60 8.80 2.50
N VAL A 72 14.50 9.75 1.58
CA VAL A 72 13.51 10.83 1.63
C VAL A 72 12.11 10.23 1.56
N GLU A 73 11.84 9.45 0.52
CA GLU A 73 10.53 8.86 0.26
C GLU A 73 10.19 7.76 1.26
N SER A 74 11.18 6.91 1.60
CA SER A 74 10.98 5.86 2.60
C SER A 74 10.59 6.44 3.96
N THR A 75 11.13 7.60 4.35
CA THR A 75 10.77 8.26 5.61
C THR A 75 9.29 8.66 5.62
N ARG A 76 8.77 9.22 4.52
CA ARG A 76 7.35 9.62 4.40
C ARG A 76 6.41 8.42 4.53
N GLN A 77 6.75 7.33 3.84
CA GLN A 77 5.96 6.10 3.92
C GLN A 77 5.84 5.58 5.36
N ILE A 78 6.96 5.55 6.09
CA ILE A 78 7.02 5.03 7.46
C ILE A 78 6.30 5.97 8.42
N ASN A 79 6.42 7.29 8.23
CA ASN A 79 5.69 8.27 9.01
C ASN A 79 4.18 8.06 8.89
N GLY A 80 3.66 7.87 7.67
CA GLY A 80 2.25 7.54 7.46
C GLY A 80 1.80 6.26 8.16
N LEU A 81 2.58 5.17 8.02
CA LEU A 81 2.28 3.89 8.67
C LEU A 81 2.30 3.99 10.20
N ASN A 82 3.30 4.66 10.77
CA ASN A 82 3.42 4.84 12.22
C ASN A 82 2.30 5.72 12.78
N LEU A 83 1.93 6.80 12.07
CA LEU A 83 0.80 7.64 12.47
C LEU A 83 -0.50 6.82 12.52
N TRP A 84 -0.77 6.01 11.48
CA TRP A 84 -1.93 5.13 11.45
C TRP A 84 -1.92 4.13 12.62
N MET A 85 -0.81 3.41 12.85
CA MET A 85 -0.72 2.43 13.94
C MET A 85 -0.96 3.09 15.30
N GLU A 86 -0.38 4.26 15.55
CA GLU A 86 -0.56 4.98 16.81
C GLU A 86 -2.00 5.42 17.02
N GLN A 87 -2.65 5.98 15.99
CA GLN A 87 -4.05 6.40 16.07
C GLN A 87 -4.97 5.21 16.35
N VAL A 88 -4.78 4.10 15.65
CA VAL A 88 -5.58 2.88 15.85
C VAL A 88 -5.36 2.30 17.25
N ASN A 89 -4.11 2.20 17.70
CA ASN A 89 -3.80 1.68 19.02
C ASN A 89 -4.32 2.60 20.14
N ALA A 90 -4.21 3.93 19.99
CA ALA A 90 -4.73 4.91 20.95
C ALA A 90 -6.26 4.89 21.03
N ALA A 91 -6.95 4.55 19.93
CA ALA A 91 -8.39 4.33 19.89
C ALA A 91 -8.83 2.98 20.51
N GLY A 92 -7.90 2.22 21.10
CA GLY A 92 -8.18 0.93 21.74
C GLY A 92 -8.00 -0.28 20.81
N GLY A 93 -7.47 -0.10 19.60
CA GLY A 93 -7.21 -1.17 18.64
C GLY A 93 -8.39 -1.46 17.70
N LEU A 94 -8.17 -2.37 16.75
CA LEU A 94 -9.18 -2.80 15.78
C LEU A 94 -10.03 -3.94 16.35
N LYS A 95 -11.32 -3.69 16.55
CA LYS A 95 -12.27 -4.73 16.96
C LYS A 95 -12.67 -5.59 15.76
N LEU A 96 -12.46 -6.90 15.86
CA LEU A 96 -12.84 -7.89 14.85
C LEU A 96 -14.29 -8.38 15.07
N ALA A 97 -14.84 -9.03 14.04
CA ALA A 97 -16.19 -9.57 14.07
C ALA A 97 -16.42 -10.63 15.17
N ASP A 98 -15.36 -11.34 15.57
CA ASP A 98 -15.40 -12.31 16.67
C ASP A 98 -15.31 -11.65 18.07
N GLY A 99 -15.25 -10.32 18.13
CA GLY A 99 -15.14 -9.55 19.37
C GLY A 99 -13.72 -9.40 19.90
N SER A 100 -12.72 -10.04 19.29
CA SER A 100 -11.31 -9.83 19.65
C SER A 100 -10.84 -8.44 19.20
N VAL A 101 -9.81 -7.93 19.88
CA VAL A 101 -9.25 -6.61 19.62
C VAL A 101 -7.80 -6.79 19.17
N VAL A 102 -7.42 -6.12 18.09
CA VAL A 102 -6.07 -6.16 17.53
C VAL A 102 -5.35 -4.85 17.81
N LEU A 103 -4.15 -4.95 18.37
CA LEU A 103 -3.17 -3.86 18.47
C LEU A 103 -2.00 -4.14 17.54
N PHE A 104 -1.45 -3.11 16.93
CA PHE A 104 -0.36 -3.23 15.96
C PHE A 104 1.00 -2.89 16.57
N GLU A 105 2.02 -3.66 16.22
CA GLU A 105 3.42 -3.34 16.49
C GLU A 105 4.23 -3.44 15.19
N ALA A 106 5.13 -2.49 14.96
CA ALA A 106 6.06 -2.55 13.85
C ALA A 106 7.31 -3.36 14.19
N LYS A 107 7.77 -4.19 13.25
CA LYS A 107 9.15 -4.68 13.19
C LYS A 107 9.72 -4.29 11.85
N PHE A 108 10.83 -3.56 11.89
CA PHE A 108 11.47 -3.12 10.67
C PHE A 108 12.99 -3.01 10.80
N TYR A 109 13.64 -3.02 9.64
CA TYR A 109 15.09 -2.96 9.49
C TYR A 109 15.47 -1.98 8.40
N ASP A 110 16.67 -1.41 8.49
CA ASP A 110 17.25 -0.60 7.43
C ASP A 110 17.71 -1.48 6.26
N ASP A 111 17.09 -1.31 5.10
CA ASP A 111 17.48 -1.97 3.85
C ASP A 111 18.57 -1.22 3.08
N GLU A 112 18.93 -0.01 3.50
CA GLU A 112 19.98 0.80 2.88
C GLU A 112 19.74 1.07 1.38
N SER A 113 18.48 1.04 0.93
CA SER A 113 18.07 1.06 -0.48
C SER A 113 18.63 -0.12 -1.32
N ASN A 114 18.90 -1.26 -0.69
CA ASN A 114 19.56 -2.42 -1.29
C ASN A 114 18.62 -3.63 -1.42
N LYS A 115 18.53 -4.15 -2.65
CA LYS A 115 17.64 -5.27 -3.00
C LYS A 115 18.00 -6.60 -2.32
N ASP A 116 19.29 -6.90 -2.17
CA ASP A 116 19.75 -8.16 -1.58
C ASP A 116 19.44 -8.18 -0.09
N ARG A 117 19.63 -7.03 0.59
CA ARG A 117 19.23 -6.86 2.00
C ARG A 117 17.74 -7.06 2.19
N VAL A 118 16.90 -6.57 1.28
CA VAL A 118 15.44 -6.78 1.36
C VAL A 118 15.10 -8.27 1.43
N GLN A 119 15.71 -9.12 0.61
CA GLN A 119 15.39 -10.55 0.64
C GLN A 119 15.76 -11.22 1.96
N GLU A 120 16.94 -10.89 2.50
CA GLU A 120 17.41 -11.36 3.80
C GLU A 120 16.48 -10.88 4.92
N LEU A 121 16.21 -9.59 4.97
CA LEU A 121 15.46 -8.95 6.05
C LEU A 121 13.98 -9.38 6.05
N TYR A 122 13.35 -9.58 4.89
CA TYR A 122 11.98 -10.12 4.85
C TYR A 122 11.93 -11.58 5.30
N THR A 123 12.95 -12.38 4.96
CA THR A 123 13.05 -13.76 5.47
C THR A 123 13.16 -13.75 6.99
N ARG A 124 13.96 -12.85 7.56
CA ARG A 124 14.10 -12.65 9.00
C ARG A 124 12.80 -12.18 9.67
N LEU A 125 12.14 -11.16 9.11
CA LEU A 125 10.87 -10.63 9.62
C LEU A 125 9.81 -11.73 9.75
N ILE A 126 9.76 -12.64 8.79
CA ILE A 126 8.80 -13.76 8.80
C ILE A 126 9.24 -14.86 9.79
N ASN A 127 10.49 -15.30 9.72
CA ASN A 127 10.95 -16.49 10.42
C ASN A 127 11.35 -16.24 11.88
N GLU A 128 11.96 -15.10 12.17
CA GLU A 128 12.45 -14.74 13.52
C GLU A 128 11.46 -13.83 14.22
N ASP A 129 11.09 -12.72 13.59
CA ASP A 129 10.23 -11.70 14.21
C ASP A 129 8.74 -12.06 14.19
N LYS A 130 8.39 -13.15 13.49
CA LYS A 130 7.01 -13.67 13.38
C LYS A 130 6.03 -12.61 12.89
N ALA A 131 6.42 -11.81 11.90
CA ALA A 131 5.53 -10.87 11.25
C ALA A 131 4.27 -11.57 10.72
N ASP A 132 3.12 -11.04 11.14
CA ASP A 132 1.79 -11.52 10.74
C ASP A 132 1.40 -10.97 9.36
N PHE A 133 1.71 -9.68 9.12
CA PHE A 133 1.50 -8.97 7.86
C PHE A 133 2.76 -8.26 7.43
N LEU A 134 2.88 -8.06 6.12
CA LEU A 134 4.00 -7.35 5.53
C LEU A 134 3.51 -6.06 4.86
N ILE A 135 4.30 -5.00 4.99
CA ILE A 135 4.18 -3.79 4.16
C ILE A 135 5.40 -3.72 3.27
N SER A 136 5.24 -3.43 1.97
CA SER A 136 6.37 -3.36 1.04
C SER A 136 7.40 -2.30 1.45
N PRO A 137 8.68 -2.47 1.10
CA PRO A 137 9.62 -1.36 1.13
C PRO A 137 9.29 -0.35 0.02
N TYR A 138 9.96 0.79 0.08
CA TYR A 138 10.07 1.71 -1.03
C TYR A 138 11.39 1.41 -1.77
N SER A 139 11.47 1.19 -3.09
CA SER A 139 10.56 1.48 -4.21
C SER A 139 10.10 0.22 -4.95
N SER A 140 9.56 0.35 -6.18
CA SER A 140 9.10 -0.80 -7.00
C SER A 140 10.13 -1.91 -7.17
N GLY A 141 11.42 -1.59 -7.27
CA GLY A 141 12.48 -2.60 -7.37
C GLY A 141 12.68 -3.40 -6.07
N LEU A 142 12.58 -2.73 -4.92
CA LEU A 142 12.69 -3.36 -3.60
C LEU A 142 11.42 -4.15 -3.27
N ALA A 143 10.25 -3.58 -3.55
CA ALA A 143 8.96 -4.25 -3.36
C ALA A 143 8.85 -5.53 -4.18
N ASP A 144 9.40 -5.55 -5.39
CA ASP A 144 9.49 -6.76 -6.20
C ASP A 144 10.30 -7.88 -5.54
N ALA A 145 11.37 -7.54 -4.83
CA ALA A 145 12.19 -8.52 -4.10
C ALA A 145 11.46 -9.03 -2.85
N ALA A 146 10.82 -8.13 -2.09
CA ALA A 146 10.01 -8.47 -0.93
C ALA A 146 8.82 -9.36 -1.31
N ALA A 147 8.14 -9.07 -2.44
CA ALA A 147 6.99 -9.83 -2.92
C ALA A 147 7.32 -11.31 -3.19
N VAL A 148 8.52 -11.60 -3.72
CA VAL A 148 8.99 -12.99 -3.90
C VAL A 148 9.01 -13.72 -2.57
N ILE A 149 9.58 -13.11 -1.53
CA ILE A 149 9.68 -13.72 -0.20
C ILE A 149 8.30 -13.86 0.44
N ALA A 150 7.47 -12.81 0.38
CA ALA A 150 6.12 -12.83 0.92
C ALA A 150 5.27 -13.97 0.31
N GLU A 151 5.28 -14.13 -1.01
CA GLU A 151 4.56 -15.22 -1.68
C GLU A 151 5.13 -16.60 -1.31
N GLN A 152 6.45 -16.77 -1.32
CA GLN A 152 7.11 -18.05 -0.98
C GLN A 152 6.78 -18.54 0.44
N TYR A 153 6.66 -17.61 1.39
CA TYR A 153 6.36 -17.92 2.79
C TYR A 153 4.86 -17.85 3.13
N GLY A 154 3.99 -17.61 2.14
CA GLY A 154 2.55 -17.54 2.36
C GLY A 154 2.17 -16.39 3.30
N ARG A 155 2.70 -15.19 3.05
CA ARG A 155 2.42 -13.97 3.82
C ARG A 155 1.77 -12.91 2.95
N ILE A 156 0.74 -12.28 3.50
CA ILE A 156 0.10 -11.12 2.86
C ILE A 156 1.07 -9.95 2.92
N MET A 157 1.31 -9.33 1.76
CA MET A 157 2.03 -8.07 1.66
C MET A 157 1.16 -7.00 1.01
N ILE A 158 1.03 -5.87 1.69
CA ILE A 158 0.37 -4.67 1.15
C ILE A 158 1.45 -3.72 0.65
N THR A 159 1.34 -3.30 -0.60
CA THR A 159 2.32 -2.45 -1.27
C THR A 159 1.89 -0.99 -1.20
N THR A 160 2.65 -0.19 -0.45
CA THR A 160 2.31 1.21 -0.12
C THR A 160 3.32 2.24 -0.63
N GLY A 161 4.42 1.81 -1.25
CA GLY A 161 5.45 2.68 -1.83
C GLY A 161 6.01 2.18 -3.16
N ALA A 162 5.23 1.40 -3.89
CA ALA A 162 5.63 0.84 -5.17
C ALA A 162 4.46 0.75 -6.16
N ALA A 163 4.74 1.11 -7.40
CA ALA A 163 3.73 1.30 -8.44
C ALA A 163 3.77 0.24 -9.55
N SER A 164 4.89 -0.49 -9.73
CA SER A 164 5.09 -1.38 -10.88
C SER A 164 3.95 -2.39 -11.09
N ASP A 165 3.29 -2.30 -12.25
CA ASP A 165 2.27 -3.26 -12.68
C ASP A 165 2.84 -4.69 -12.83
N SER A 166 4.12 -4.81 -13.15
CA SER A 166 4.73 -6.11 -13.45
C SER A 166 4.79 -7.04 -12.24
N THR A 167 4.84 -6.49 -11.01
CA THR A 167 4.81 -7.28 -9.76
C THR A 167 3.56 -8.16 -9.73
N TYR A 168 2.43 -7.63 -10.19
CA TYR A 168 1.11 -8.28 -10.15
C TYR A 168 0.85 -9.21 -11.35
N LYS A 169 1.77 -9.25 -12.31
CA LYS A 169 1.72 -10.18 -13.47
C LYS A 169 2.46 -11.49 -13.21
N LYS A 170 3.05 -11.66 -12.03
CA LYS A 170 3.85 -12.85 -11.64
C LYS A 170 3.01 -14.01 -11.10
N GLY A 171 1.69 -13.87 -11.05
CA GLY A 171 0.78 -14.91 -10.54
C GLY A 171 0.68 -14.98 -9.02
N TYR A 172 1.14 -13.93 -8.33
CA TYR A 172 1.05 -13.83 -6.88
C TYR A 172 -0.38 -13.69 -6.40
N THR A 173 -0.70 -14.32 -5.28
CA THR A 173 -2.05 -14.37 -4.69
C THR A 173 -2.16 -13.63 -3.36
N LEU A 174 -1.02 -13.25 -2.77
CA LEU A 174 -0.96 -12.62 -1.46
C LEU A 174 -0.39 -11.19 -1.48
N ILE A 175 -0.18 -10.63 -2.68
CA ILE A 175 0.43 -9.31 -2.86
C ILE A 175 -0.62 -8.33 -3.39
N TYR A 176 -0.87 -7.25 -2.64
CA TYR A 176 -1.95 -6.30 -2.91
C TYR A 176 -1.39 -4.87 -3.05
N GLN A 177 -1.79 -4.16 -4.09
CA GLN A 177 -1.39 -2.77 -4.32
C GLN A 177 -2.39 -1.79 -3.73
N THR A 178 -1.92 -0.77 -3.01
CA THR A 178 -2.75 0.41 -2.66
C THR A 178 -2.41 1.64 -3.50
N TYR A 179 -1.22 1.68 -4.08
CA TYR A 179 -0.73 2.77 -4.92
C TYR A 179 -1.39 2.81 -6.31
N THR A 180 -1.38 3.98 -6.94
CA THR A 180 -1.70 4.10 -8.36
C THR A 180 -0.70 3.27 -9.17
N PRO A 181 -1.16 2.37 -10.07
CA PRO A 181 -0.26 1.60 -10.91
C PRO A 181 0.64 2.50 -11.78
N ALA A 182 1.87 2.05 -12.04
CA ALA A 182 2.86 2.76 -12.83
C ALA A 182 2.29 3.12 -14.22
N SER A 183 1.48 2.22 -14.79
CA SER A 183 0.81 2.42 -16.07
C SER A 183 -0.12 3.64 -16.14
N ARG A 184 -0.53 4.19 -15.00
CA ARG A 184 -1.42 5.35 -14.89
C ARG A 184 -0.75 6.59 -14.32
N TYR A 185 0.52 6.49 -13.95
CA TYR A 185 1.18 7.48 -13.10
C TYR A 185 1.32 8.86 -13.77
N LEU A 186 1.60 8.89 -15.08
CA LEU A 186 1.72 10.14 -15.85
C LEU A 186 0.54 10.42 -16.80
N THR A 187 -0.54 9.62 -16.76
CA THR A 187 -1.68 9.85 -17.67
C THR A 187 -2.33 11.21 -17.40
N GLY A 188 -2.43 11.61 -16.13
CA GLY A 188 -2.95 12.92 -15.73
C GLY A 188 -2.07 14.08 -16.23
N ALA A 189 -0.75 13.91 -16.31
CA ALA A 189 0.15 14.94 -16.83
C ALA A 189 -0.07 15.17 -18.34
N PHE A 190 -0.26 14.11 -19.12
CA PHE A 190 -0.63 14.22 -20.53
C PHE A 190 -2.01 14.85 -20.72
N ASP A 191 -3.00 14.42 -19.94
CA ASP A 191 -4.35 14.99 -20.04
C ASP A 191 -4.38 16.48 -19.66
N LEU A 192 -3.62 16.88 -18.62
CA LEU A 192 -3.45 18.27 -18.24
C LEU A 192 -2.74 19.08 -19.32
N LEU A 193 -1.66 18.56 -19.90
CA LEU A 193 -0.95 19.23 -21.00
C LEU A 193 -1.89 19.55 -22.17
N GLY A 194 -2.71 18.58 -22.59
CA GLY A 194 -3.68 18.77 -23.67
C GLY A 194 -4.82 19.71 -23.31
N ALA A 195 -5.23 19.76 -22.05
CA ALA A 195 -6.24 20.69 -21.57
C ALA A 195 -5.72 22.14 -21.51
N LEU A 196 -4.46 22.34 -21.13
CA LEU A 196 -3.83 23.66 -21.04
C LEU A 196 -3.45 24.23 -22.41
N ASP A 197 -2.84 23.41 -23.27
CA ASP A 197 -2.43 23.80 -24.62
C ASP A 197 -2.64 22.65 -25.61
N PRO A 198 -3.81 22.58 -26.29
CA PRO A 198 -4.09 21.56 -27.29
C PRO A 198 -3.13 21.57 -28.50
N ALA A 199 -2.40 22.67 -28.71
CA ALA A 199 -1.44 22.81 -29.80
C ALA A 199 -0.10 22.11 -29.52
N VAL A 200 0.21 21.79 -28.26
CA VAL A 200 1.41 21.02 -27.91
C VAL A 200 1.31 19.60 -28.49
N LYS A 201 2.39 19.17 -29.15
CA LYS A 201 2.55 17.81 -29.69
C LYS A 201 3.87 17.16 -29.31
N LYS A 202 4.97 17.92 -29.19
CA LYS A 202 6.31 17.33 -29.05
C LYS A 202 6.74 17.18 -27.60
N VAL A 203 6.88 15.95 -27.15
CA VAL A 203 7.23 15.61 -25.76
C VAL A 203 8.53 14.81 -25.72
N ALA A 204 9.48 15.22 -24.88
CA ALA A 204 10.64 14.43 -24.53
C ALA A 204 10.39 13.69 -23.21
N ILE A 205 10.76 12.41 -23.16
CA ILE A 205 10.73 11.58 -21.96
C ILE A 205 12.16 11.22 -21.58
N ILE A 206 12.60 11.66 -20.40
CA ILE A 206 13.93 11.35 -19.86
C ILE A 206 13.72 10.76 -18.48
N HIS A 207 14.19 9.55 -18.19
CA HIS A 207 13.83 8.85 -16.96
C HIS A 207 14.98 8.07 -16.31
N GLU A 208 14.88 7.84 -15.01
CA GLU A 208 15.83 6.98 -14.29
C GLU A 208 15.72 5.52 -14.80
N ASN A 209 16.84 4.83 -14.97
CA ASN A 209 16.93 3.41 -15.34
C ASN A 209 16.64 2.49 -14.16
N ASP A 210 15.68 2.87 -13.33
CA ASP A 210 15.16 2.05 -12.26
C ASP A 210 13.81 1.44 -12.66
N LYS A 211 13.39 0.43 -11.89
CA LYS A 211 12.17 -0.32 -12.21
C LYS A 211 10.93 0.58 -12.26
N PHE A 212 10.80 1.48 -11.29
CA PHE A 212 9.61 2.33 -11.18
C PHE A 212 9.53 3.29 -12.37
N SER A 213 10.58 4.06 -12.61
CA SER A 213 10.57 5.13 -13.60
C SER A 213 10.49 4.57 -15.02
N THR A 214 11.13 3.43 -15.28
CA THR A 214 11.01 2.71 -16.55
C THR A 214 9.57 2.27 -16.81
N ASP A 215 8.94 1.55 -15.87
CA ASP A 215 7.57 1.06 -16.06
C ASP A 215 6.56 2.21 -16.24
N VAL A 216 6.74 3.31 -15.50
CA VAL A 216 5.93 4.53 -15.66
C VAL A 216 6.14 5.14 -17.04
N CYS A 217 7.37 5.37 -17.45
CA CYS A 217 7.69 6.13 -18.65
C CYS A 217 7.39 5.33 -19.92
N GLU A 218 7.55 4.01 -19.92
CA GLU A 218 7.11 3.14 -21.03
C GLU A 218 5.59 3.23 -21.25
N ALA A 219 4.81 3.16 -20.16
CA ALA A 219 3.37 3.29 -20.25
C ALA A 219 2.93 4.72 -20.61
N ALA A 220 3.62 5.73 -20.07
CA ALA A 220 3.39 7.13 -20.39
C ALA A 220 3.66 7.43 -21.87
N LYS A 221 4.75 6.87 -22.43
CA LYS A 221 5.07 6.94 -23.87
C LYS A 221 3.90 6.39 -24.69
N ALA A 222 3.45 5.17 -24.40
CA ALA A 222 2.35 4.54 -25.11
C ALA A 222 1.03 5.34 -24.97
N TYR A 223 0.74 5.87 -23.78
CA TYR A 223 -0.44 6.71 -23.53
C TYR A 223 -0.38 8.01 -24.33
N GLY A 224 0.75 8.71 -24.31
CA GLY A 224 0.97 9.96 -25.04
C GLY A 224 0.84 9.77 -26.55
N GLU A 225 1.48 8.73 -27.11
CA GLU A 225 1.34 8.37 -28.53
C GLU A 225 -0.13 8.10 -28.89
N GLY A 226 -0.86 7.38 -28.03
CA GLY A 226 -2.30 7.13 -28.19
C GLY A 226 -3.18 8.39 -28.14
N LYS A 227 -2.69 9.48 -27.52
CA LYS A 227 -3.33 10.80 -27.47
C LYS A 227 -2.89 11.74 -28.60
N GLY A 228 -2.01 11.27 -29.50
CA GLY A 228 -1.50 12.05 -30.63
C GLY A 228 -0.33 12.98 -30.31
N TYR A 229 0.37 12.75 -29.19
CA TYR A 229 1.66 13.37 -28.94
C TYR A 229 2.76 12.64 -29.73
N GLU A 230 3.74 13.41 -30.20
CA GLU A 230 4.98 12.91 -30.79
C GLU A 230 6.05 12.82 -29.69
N ILE A 231 6.49 11.60 -29.36
CA ILE A 231 7.58 11.39 -28.40
C ILE A 231 8.90 11.54 -29.13
N VAL A 232 9.47 12.75 -29.08
CA VAL A 232 10.66 13.15 -29.85
C VAL A 232 11.97 12.66 -29.23
N LEU A 233 11.95 12.27 -27.96
CA LEU A 233 13.05 11.66 -27.26
C LEU A 233 12.48 10.71 -26.20
N TYR A 234 13.06 9.52 -26.08
CA TYR A 234 12.84 8.60 -24.96
C TYR A 234 14.21 8.09 -24.54
N GLU A 235 14.71 8.54 -23.40
CA GLU A 235 16.09 8.27 -22.98
C GLU A 235 16.15 7.95 -21.48
N GLY A 236 16.85 6.87 -21.16
CA GLY A 236 17.10 6.47 -19.78
C GLY A 236 18.46 6.94 -19.27
N TYR A 237 18.57 7.28 -17.99
CA TYR A 237 19.82 7.62 -17.31
C TYR A 237 20.05 6.73 -16.07
N ASP A 238 21.32 6.52 -15.70
CA ASP A 238 21.65 5.68 -14.54
C ASP A 238 21.32 6.39 -13.22
N SER A 239 20.81 5.64 -12.23
CA SER A 239 20.53 6.18 -10.90
C SER A 239 21.74 6.88 -10.27
N GLY A 240 21.51 8.02 -9.65
CA GLY A 240 22.58 8.83 -9.03
C GLY A 240 23.37 9.66 -10.05
N THR A 241 22.76 9.93 -11.22
CA THR A 241 23.37 10.81 -12.24
C THR A 241 23.53 12.22 -11.69
N ALA A 242 24.77 12.68 -11.60
CA ALA A 242 25.09 14.04 -11.16
C ALA A 242 25.13 15.07 -12.31
N ASP A 243 25.35 14.61 -13.55
CA ASP A 243 25.43 15.46 -14.75
C ASP A 243 24.38 15.04 -15.78
N PHE A 244 23.36 15.89 -15.94
CA PHE A 244 22.29 15.71 -16.92
C PHE A 244 22.58 16.41 -18.25
N ALA A 245 23.69 17.15 -18.39
CA ALA A 245 24.01 17.84 -19.63
C ALA A 245 24.01 16.93 -20.87
N PRO A 246 24.53 15.69 -20.84
CA PRO A 246 24.48 14.80 -21.99
C PRO A 246 23.06 14.46 -22.44
N PHE A 247 22.12 14.34 -21.50
CA PHE A 247 20.71 14.02 -21.77
C PHE A 247 19.95 15.26 -22.24
N ILE A 248 20.17 16.40 -21.58
CA ILE A 248 19.54 17.68 -21.94
C ILE A 248 19.98 18.12 -23.35
N ASN A 249 21.25 17.93 -23.70
CA ASN A 249 21.76 18.31 -25.02
C ASN A 249 21.20 17.42 -26.16
N LYS A 250 20.63 16.24 -25.85
CA LYS A 250 19.96 15.38 -26.83
C LYS A 250 18.51 15.82 -27.11
N ILE A 251 17.94 16.72 -26.31
CA ILE A 251 16.57 17.21 -26.48
C ILE A 251 16.48 17.94 -27.83
N PRO A 252 15.65 17.46 -28.79
CA PRO A 252 15.53 18.09 -30.09
C PRO A 252 14.98 19.51 -30.00
N ALA A 253 15.45 20.39 -30.89
CA ALA A 253 14.89 21.74 -31.03
C ALA A 253 13.39 21.67 -31.36
N GLY A 254 12.60 22.52 -30.71
CA GLY A 254 11.13 22.52 -30.84
C GLY A 254 10.42 21.47 -30.00
N THR A 255 11.12 20.78 -29.08
CA THR A 255 10.47 20.07 -27.97
C THR A 255 9.66 21.07 -27.15
N GLU A 256 8.43 20.72 -26.79
CA GLU A 256 7.49 21.63 -26.11
C GLU A 256 7.22 21.24 -24.66
N ALA A 257 7.37 19.96 -24.32
CA ALA A 257 7.22 19.47 -22.96
C ALA A 257 8.26 18.40 -22.61
N ILE A 258 8.60 18.30 -21.33
CA ILE A 258 9.46 17.25 -20.77
C ILE A 258 8.68 16.49 -19.72
N MET A 259 8.77 15.16 -19.77
CA MET A 259 8.20 14.27 -18.76
C MET A 259 9.23 13.24 -18.29
N GLY A 260 9.03 12.67 -17.10
CA GLY A 260 9.87 11.60 -16.57
C GLY A 260 10.60 12.01 -15.30
N GLY A 261 11.91 11.86 -15.25
CA GLY A 261 12.71 11.99 -14.04
C GLY A 261 12.83 10.66 -13.30
N GLY A 262 13.06 10.75 -12.00
CA GLY A 262 13.31 9.61 -11.13
C GLY A 262 12.92 9.95 -9.70
N HIS A 263 13.64 9.34 -8.77
CA HIS A 263 13.52 9.63 -7.34
C HIS A 263 14.02 11.03 -6.97
N PHE A 264 13.80 11.45 -5.73
CA PHE A 264 13.99 12.82 -5.27
C PHE A 264 15.35 13.43 -5.64
N ALA A 265 16.45 12.70 -5.41
CA ALA A 265 17.80 13.20 -5.67
C ALA A 265 18.07 13.50 -7.15
N ASP A 266 17.74 12.54 -8.02
CA ASP A 266 17.94 12.65 -9.47
C ASP A 266 16.96 13.64 -10.09
N GLY A 267 15.67 13.58 -9.70
CA GLY A 267 14.64 14.51 -10.16
C GLY A 267 14.95 15.96 -9.78
N SER A 268 15.45 16.21 -8.57
CA SER A 268 15.86 17.55 -8.13
C SER A 268 17.07 18.07 -8.89
N THR A 269 18.06 17.21 -9.15
CA THR A 269 19.25 17.58 -9.93
C THR A 269 18.91 17.82 -11.39
N PHE A 270 18.02 17.01 -11.97
CA PHE A 270 17.53 17.21 -13.33
C PHE A 270 16.75 18.52 -13.47
N ALA A 271 15.81 18.82 -12.56
CA ALA A 271 15.08 20.08 -12.52
C ALA A 271 16.01 21.30 -12.49
N ARG A 272 17.00 21.28 -11.59
CA ARG A 272 18.01 22.34 -11.48
C ARG A 272 18.78 22.54 -12.78
N GLN A 273 19.24 21.46 -13.41
CA GLN A 273 20.04 21.58 -14.65
C GLN A 273 19.22 21.95 -15.88
N LEU A 274 17.93 21.59 -15.92
CA LEU A 274 16.99 22.12 -16.94
C LEU A 274 16.87 23.64 -16.81
N TYR A 275 16.74 24.14 -15.57
CA TYR A 275 16.69 25.58 -15.29
C TYR A 275 17.99 26.30 -15.64
N GLU A 276 19.14 25.81 -15.16
CA GLU A 276 20.46 26.39 -15.43
C GLU A 276 20.79 26.46 -16.92
N LYS A 277 20.32 25.50 -17.72
CA LYS A 277 20.48 25.48 -19.17
C LYS A 277 19.44 26.30 -19.93
N GLY A 278 18.43 26.84 -19.25
CA GLY A 278 17.37 27.63 -19.86
C GLY A 278 16.58 26.85 -20.91
N VAL A 279 16.29 25.57 -20.65
CA VAL A 279 15.60 24.70 -21.63
C VAL A 279 14.20 25.26 -21.92
N PRO A 280 13.91 25.69 -23.16
CA PRO A 280 12.73 26.50 -23.46
C PRO A 280 11.50 25.62 -23.75
N VAL A 281 10.99 24.94 -22.72
CA VAL A 281 9.76 24.13 -22.79
C VAL A 281 8.61 24.78 -22.05
N LYS A 282 7.39 24.51 -22.47
CA LYS A 282 6.16 25.08 -21.90
C LYS A 282 5.68 24.31 -20.66
N PHE A 283 6.11 23.06 -20.50
CA PHE A 283 5.57 22.15 -19.51
C PHE A 283 6.63 21.14 -19.07
N ILE A 284 6.75 20.94 -17.76
CA ILE A 284 7.65 19.93 -17.18
C ILE A 284 6.86 19.15 -16.13
N ALA A 285 6.75 17.84 -16.31
CA ALA A 285 6.20 16.93 -15.31
C ALA A 285 7.25 15.91 -14.89
N LEU A 286 7.74 16.01 -13.65
CA LEU A 286 8.70 15.06 -13.10
C LEU A 286 8.01 14.08 -12.16
N LEU A 287 8.57 12.89 -12.00
CA LEU A 287 8.01 11.81 -11.16
C LEU A 287 8.00 12.18 -9.67
N VAL A 288 8.98 11.72 -8.91
CA VAL A 288 8.88 11.68 -7.44
C VAL A 288 9.26 13.00 -6.78
N ALA A 289 10.19 13.74 -7.39
CA ALA A 289 10.78 14.90 -6.74
C ALA A 289 9.80 16.06 -6.46
N PRO A 290 8.93 16.50 -7.40
CA PRO A 290 8.14 17.72 -7.21
C PRO A 290 7.19 17.73 -6.01
N PRO A 291 6.48 16.63 -5.68
CA PRO A 291 5.61 16.58 -4.49
C PRO A 291 6.36 16.60 -3.15
N GLU A 292 7.68 16.36 -3.12
CA GLU A 292 8.44 16.40 -1.86
C GLU A 292 8.66 17.85 -1.39
N PRO A 293 8.38 18.19 -0.12
CA PRO A 293 8.50 19.57 0.38
C PRO A 293 9.87 20.21 0.14
N LYS A 294 10.94 19.41 0.20
CA LYS A 294 12.33 19.87 -0.03
C LYS A 294 12.59 20.30 -1.47
N PHE A 295 11.75 19.93 -2.43
CA PHE A 295 11.90 20.34 -3.82
C PHE A 295 11.79 21.86 -3.98
N ALA A 296 11.00 22.53 -3.14
CA ALA A 296 10.88 23.98 -3.12
C ALA A 296 12.21 24.70 -2.79
N GLU A 297 13.17 24.02 -2.15
CA GLU A 297 14.49 24.57 -1.85
C GLU A 297 15.34 24.83 -3.11
N LEU A 298 14.94 24.29 -4.27
CA LEU A 298 15.55 24.61 -5.57
C LEU A 298 15.28 26.04 -6.04
N GLY A 299 14.39 26.78 -5.38
CA GLY A 299 14.06 28.16 -5.72
C GLY A 299 13.38 28.24 -7.09
N GLU A 300 13.87 29.13 -7.96
CA GLU A 300 13.28 29.35 -9.29
C GLU A 300 13.25 28.09 -10.16
N ALA A 301 14.20 27.17 -9.96
CA ALA A 301 14.25 25.91 -10.69
C ALA A 301 13.10 24.94 -10.35
N ALA A 302 12.37 25.15 -9.24
CA ALA A 302 11.19 24.37 -8.91
C ALA A 302 9.90 24.92 -9.54
N LEU A 303 9.88 26.20 -9.93
CA LEU A 303 8.65 26.88 -10.32
C LEU A 303 8.07 26.31 -11.62
N GLY A 304 6.80 25.94 -11.58
CA GLY A 304 6.06 25.43 -12.73
C GLY A 304 6.33 23.96 -13.08
N ILE A 305 7.19 23.27 -12.33
CA ILE A 305 7.36 21.83 -12.45
C ILE A 305 6.25 21.15 -11.66
N ILE A 306 5.49 20.28 -12.33
CA ILE A 306 4.45 19.49 -11.68
C ILE A 306 4.93 18.06 -11.43
N GLY A 307 4.28 17.38 -10.50
CA GLY A 307 4.48 15.95 -10.30
C GLY A 307 3.15 15.23 -10.03
N PRO A 308 3.08 13.92 -10.34
CA PRO A 308 1.96 13.09 -9.97
C PRO A 308 1.87 12.92 -8.44
N SER A 309 0.65 12.97 -7.93
CA SER A 309 0.36 12.78 -6.51
C SER A 309 -0.67 11.67 -6.32
N GLN A 310 -0.47 10.85 -5.28
CA GLN A 310 -1.43 9.80 -4.93
C GLN A 310 -2.68 10.37 -4.27
N TRP A 311 -2.51 11.48 -3.55
CA TRP A 311 -3.53 12.09 -2.73
C TRP A 311 -3.17 13.55 -2.46
N GLU A 312 -4.17 14.42 -2.50
CA GLU A 312 -4.01 15.86 -2.32
C GLU A 312 -4.96 16.35 -1.21
N PRO A 313 -4.57 17.34 -0.37
CA PRO A 313 -5.43 17.92 0.67
C PRO A 313 -6.74 18.52 0.13
N GLN A 314 -6.81 18.80 -1.18
CA GLN A 314 -8.00 19.28 -1.86
C GLN A 314 -8.99 18.15 -2.23
N ALA A 315 -8.65 16.89 -1.94
CA ALA A 315 -9.56 15.76 -2.09
C ALA A 315 -10.82 15.95 -1.23
N LYS A 316 -11.97 15.58 -1.77
CA LYS A 316 -13.29 15.74 -1.12
C LYS A 316 -13.77 14.45 -0.45
N TYR A 317 -12.84 13.71 0.15
CA TYR A 317 -13.17 12.48 0.86
C TYR A 317 -13.76 12.82 2.22
N SER A 318 -15.01 12.40 2.43
CA SER A 318 -15.74 12.59 3.68
C SER A 318 -16.72 11.43 3.92
N PRO A 319 -17.23 11.27 5.15
CA PRO A 319 -18.30 10.30 5.44
C PRO A 319 -19.52 10.49 4.53
N GLU A 320 -19.87 11.73 4.20
CA GLU A 320 -20.98 12.06 3.30
C GLU A 320 -20.68 11.63 1.86
N ALA A 321 -19.45 11.88 1.38
CA ALA A 321 -19.03 11.47 0.04
C ALA A 321 -18.99 9.93 -0.08
N ALA A 322 -18.49 9.23 0.94
CA ALA A 322 -18.53 7.76 0.99
C ALA A 322 -19.96 7.23 1.00
N LYS A 323 -20.84 7.79 1.85
CA LYS A 323 -22.25 7.43 1.88
C LYS A 323 -22.95 7.66 0.55
N ALA A 324 -22.69 8.79 -0.12
CA ALA A 324 -23.24 9.10 -1.44
C ALA A 324 -22.76 8.11 -2.52
N ALA A 325 -21.55 7.58 -2.36
CA ALA A 325 -20.99 6.55 -3.22
C ALA A 325 -21.40 5.12 -2.82
N GLY A 326 -22.18 4.93 -1.74
CA GLY A 326 -22.53 3.61 -1.23
C GLY A 326 -21.36 2.85 -0.58
N LEU A 327 -20.34 3.58 -0.10
CA LEU A 327 -19.16 3.04 0.55
C LEU A 327 -19.22 3.27 2.07
N GLU A 328 -18.65 2.33 2.82
CA GLU A 328 -18.39 2.53 4.24
C GLU A 328 -17.20 3.48 4.41
N TRP A 329 -17.29 4.38 5.40
CA TRP A 329 -16.22 5.32 5.71
C TRP A 329 -15.25 4.71 6.72
N TYR A 330 -13.95 4.75 6.40
CA TYR A 330 -12.89 4.30 7.28
C TYR A 330 -11.83 5.38 7.46
N GLY A 331 -11.40 5.59 8.70
CA GLY A 331 -10.28 6.48 9.01
C GLY A 331 -10.65 7.96 9.24
N PRO A 332 -9.63 8.82 9.35
CA PRO A 332 -9.81 10.25 9.59
C PRO A 332 -10.33 10.97 8.34
N THR A 333 -11.01 12.08 8.54
CA THR A 333 -11.26 13.08 7.49
C THR A 333 -9.94 13.67 6.98
N VAL A 334 -10.00 14.31 5.81
CA VAL A 334 -8.83 15.00 5.22
C VAL A 334 -8.21 15.99 6.20
N GLU A 335 -9.03 16.83 6.85
CA GLU A 335 -8.58 17.83 7.81
C GLU A 335 -7.92 17.20 9.04
N GLU A 336 -8.51 16.14 9.59
CA GLU A 336 -7.96 15.40 10.73
C GLU A 336 -6.62 14.75 10.37
N PHE A 337 -6.50 14.14 9.19
CA PHE A 337 -5.24 13.54 8.73
C PHE A 337 -4.15 14.59 8.58
N VAL A 338 -4.41 15.67 7.83
CA VAL A 338 -3.43 16.75 7.61
C VAL A 338 -2.99 17.35 8.94
N SER A 339 -3.93 17.66 9.82
CA SER A 339 -3.62 18.24 11.14
C SER A 339 -2.78 17.30 11.99
N ALA A 340 -3.12 16.01 12.03
CA ALA A 340 -2.37 15.02 12.80
C ALA A 340 -0.96 14.80 12.24
N TYR A 341 -0.81 14.73 10.91
CA TYR A 341 0.49 14.56 10.26
C TYR A 341 1.39 15.78 10.51
N LYS A 342 0.88 17.00 10.31
CA LYS A 342 1.60 18.25 10.59
C LYS A 342 2.03 18.34 12.05
N ALA A 343 1.11 18.08 12.98
CA ALA A 343 1.40 18.15 14.41
C ALA A 343 2.50 17.18 14.85
N LYS A 344 2.61 16.02 14.19
CA LYS A 344 3.57 14.98 14.55
C LYS A 344 4.93 15.14 13.88
N TYR A 345 4.93 15.48 12.59
CA TYR A 345 6.15 15.44 11.76
C TYR A 345 6.66 16.83 11.37
N ASN A 346 5.90 17.89 11.62
CA ASN A 346 6.24 19.26 11.23
C ASN A 346 6.55 19.37 9.72
N GLU A 347 5.69 18.74 8.93
CA GLU A 347 5.77 18.63 7.47
C GLU A 347 4.43 19.05 6.86
N ASP A 348 4.48 19.96 5.89
CA ASP A 348 3.29 20.55 5.25
C ASP A 348 2.65 19.67 4.18
#